data_AF-A0A6B3MBT3-F1
#
_entry.id   AF-A0A6B3MBT3-F1
#
_cell.length_a   1.000
_cell.length_b   1.000
_cell.length_c   1.000
_cell.angle_alpha   90.00
_cell.angle_beta   90.00
_cell.angle_gamma   90.00
#
_symmetry.space_group_name_H-M   'P 1'
#
loop_
_entity.id
_entity.type
_entity.pdbx_description
1 polymer ?
#
loop_
_entity_poly.entity_id
_entity_poly.type
_entity_poly.pdbx_seq_one_letter_code
_entity_poly.pdbx_strand_id
1 'polypeptide(L)' 'MSRDKVEVVRVTATEFELSDGRVYQHPVKLEPDEIPTLEEFQEYYDYWQNLLSPDDDRKTTYNRTSL' A
#
# COMPACT_ATOMS: atom_id res chain seq x y z
N MET A 1 12.43 -12.75 14.54
CA MET A 1 11.05 -12.27 14.79
C MET A 1 10.38 -12.26 13.43
N SER A 2 9.44 -13.17 13.20
CA SER A 2 8.58 -13.06 12.03
C SER A 2 7.85 -11.73 12.18
N ARG A 3 8.13 -10.76 11.32
CA ARG A 3 7.23 -9.61 11.19
C ARG A 3 5.98 -10.22 10.60
N ASP A 4 4.95 -10.45 11.42
CA ASP A 4 3.64 -10.82 10.93
C ASP A 4 3.29 -9.85 9.79
N LYS A 5 3.05 -10.38 8.59
CA LYS A 5 2.75 -9.56 7.41
C LYS A 5 1.52 -8.74 7.76
N VAL A 6 1.62 -7.42 7.64
CA VAL A 6 0.48 -6.55 7.88
C VAL A 6 -0.45 -6.67 6.67
N GLU A 7 -1.67 -7.13 6.92
CA GLU A 7 -2.67 -7.40 5.90
C GLU A 7 -3.81 -6.40 6.01
N VAL A 8 -4.46 -6.12 4.87
CA VAL A 8 -5.62 -5.26 4.80
C VAL A 8 -6.85 -6.10 5.11
N VAL A 9 -7.57 -5.75 6.18
CA VAL A 9 -8.72 -6.52 6.67
C VAL A 9 -10.07 -5.88 6.33
N ARG A 10 -10.07 -4.57 6.03
CA ARG A 10 -11.26 -3.82 5.59
C ARG A 10 -10.85 -2.71 4.65
N VAL A 11 -11.62 -2.49 3.59
CA VAL A 11 -11.54 -1.33 2.72
C VAL A 11 -12.95 -0.79 2.51
N THR A 12 -13.09 0.52 2.56
CA THR A 12 -14.34 1.24 2.34
C THR A 12 -14.07 2.45 1.46
N ALA A 13 -15.11 3.20 1.08
CA ALA A 13 -14.93 4.42 0.30
C ALA A 13 -14.06 5.50 0.98
N THR A 14 -13.96 5.49 2.32
CA THR A 14 -13.35 6.59 3.09
C THR A 14 -12.14 6.16 3.92
N GLU A 15 -11.97 4.86 4.16
CA GLU A 15 -10.92 4.33 5.04
C GLU A 15 -10.60 2.86 4.75
N PHE A 16 -9.44 2.44 5.21
CA PHE A 16 -9.03 1.03 5.28
C PHE A 16 -8.42 0.68 6.64
N GLU A 17 -8.54 -0.58 7.04
CA GLU A 17 -8.06 -1.14 8.31
C GLU A 17 -7.03 -2.23 8.05
N LEU A 18 -5.98 -2.26 8.87
CA LEU A 18 -4.90 -3.24 8.84
C LEU A 18 -5.05 -4.26 9.97
N SER A 19 -4.46 -5.44 9.79
CA SER A 19 -4.52 -6.56 10.75
C SER A 19 -3.90 -6.23 12.11
N ASP A 20 -3.04 -5.21 12.21
CA ASP A 20 -2.50 -4.73 13.49
C ASP A 20 -3.41 -3.71 14.21
N GLY A 21 -4.59 -3.42 13.65
CA GLY A 21 -5.61 -2.53 14.22
C GLY A 21 -5.46 -1.06 13.82
N ARG A 22 -4.50 -0.71 12.97
CA ARG A 22 -4.39 0.65 12.41
C ARG A 22 -5.46 0.89 11.35
N VAL A 23 -6.08 2.08 11.41
CA VAL A 23 -7.08 2.56 10.46
C VAL A 23 -6.57 3.84 9.79
N TYR A 24 -6.68 3.91 8.47
CA TYR A 24 -6.23 5.05 7.67
C TYR A 24 -7.38 5.58 6.83
N GLN A 25 -7.54 6.90 6.79
CA GLN A 25 -8.50 7.54 5.88
C GLN A 25 -7.90 7.70 4.48
N HIS A 26 -8.73 7.48 3.47
CA HIS A 26 -8.38 7.85 2.11
C HIS A 26 -8.29 9.37 1.99
N PRO A 27 -7.29 9.90 1.25
CA PRO A 27 -7.15 11.34 1.05
C PRO A 27 -8.30 11.94 0.23
N VAL A 28 -8.96 11.11 -0.59
CA VAL A 28 -10.17 11.42 -1.35
C VAL A 28 -11.12 10.24 -1.19
N LYS A 29 -12.42 10.52 -1.07
CA LYS A 29 -13.45 9.48 -1.02
C LYS A 29 -13.51 8.78 -2.38
N LEU A 30 -13.41 7.46 -2.37
CA LEU A 30 -13.56 6.62 -3.56
C LEU A 30 -15.03 6.58 -4.01
N GLU A 31 -15.26 6.55 -5.32
CA GLU A 31 -16.59 6.28 -5.87
C GLU A 31 -17.01 4.82 -5.54
N PRO A 32 -18.31 4.53 -5.38
CA PRO A 32 -18.78 3.21 -4.96
C PRO A 32 -18.39 2.08 -5.91
N ASP A 33 -18.27 2.38 -7.21
CA ASP A 33 -17.80 1.49 -8.27
C ASP A 33 -16.27 1.38 -8.37
N GLU A 34 -15.54 2.24 -7.66
CA GLU A 34 -14.07 2.25 -7.60
C GLU A 34 -13.52 1.63 -6.30
N ILE A 35 -14.38 1.20 -5.37
CA ILE A 35 -13.93 0.54 -4.15
C ILE A 35 -13.35 -0.83 -4.54
N PRO A 36 -12.03 -1.04 -4.38
CA PRO A 36 -11.40 -2.28 -4.77
C PRO A 36 -11.78 -3.41 -3.82
N THR A 37 -11.63 -4.64 -4.28
CA THR A 37 -11.70 -5.81 -3.40
C THR A 37 -10.53 -5.82 -2.43
N LEU A 38 -10.64 -6.63 -1.36
CA LEU A 38 -9.55 -6.79 -0.39
C LEU A 38 -8.27 -7.29 -1.05
N GLU A 39 -8.37 -8.23 -1.99
CA GLU A 39 -7.23 -8.80 -2.70
C GLU A 39 -6.52 -7.74 -3.57
N GLU A 40 -7.27 -6.98 -4.36
CA GLU A 40 -6.71 -5.90 -5.19
C GLU A 40 -6.04 -4.81 -4.33
N PHE A 41 -6.69 -4.40 -3.24
CA PHE A 41 -6.12 -3.41 -2.35
C PHE A 41 -4.87 -3.92 -1.63
N GLN A 42 -4.84 -5.21 -1.29
CA GLN A 42 -3.66 -5.85 -0.70
C GLN A 42 -2.47 -5.79 -1.67
N GLU A 43 -2.67 -6.03 -2.98
CA GLU A 43 -1.61 -5.90 -3.98
C GLU A 43 -1.07 -4.47 -4.07
N TYR A 44 -1.94 -3.46 -4.06
CA TYR A 44 -1.50 -2.06 -4.02
C TYR A 44 -0.72 -1.74 -2.74
N TYR A 45 -1.23 -2.19 -1.60
CA TYR A 45 -0.58 -1.97 -0.31
C TYR A 45 0.82 -2.60 -0.28
N ASP A 46 0.95 -3.86 -0.69
CA ASP A 46 2.23 -4.58 -0.76
C ASP A 46 3.20 -3.90 -1.74
N TYR A 47 2.73 -3.45 -2.90
CA TYR A 47 3.53 -2.69 -3.87
C TYR A 47 4.10 -1.40 -3.26
N TRP A 48 3.26 -0.58 -2.62
CA TRP A 48 3.70 0.66 -2.00
C TRP A 48 4.61 0.42 -0.80
N GLN A 49 4.33 -0.60 0.03
CA GLN A 49 5.21 -0.99 1.13
C GLN A 49 6.59 -1.40 0.62
N ASN A 50 6.67 -2.14 -0.49
CA ASN A 50 7.94 -2.51 -1.11
C ASN A 50 8.70 -1.30 -1.66
N LEU A 51 8.00 -0.34 -2.28
CA LEU A 51 8.61 0.86 -2.85
C LEU A 51 9.13 1.83 -1.77
N LEU A 52 8.40 1.96 -0.66
CA LEU A 52 8.66 2.96 0.38
C LEU A 52 9.52 2.44 1.54
N SER A 53 9.68 1.11 1.66
CA SER A 53 10.57 0.54 2.67
C SER A 53 12.03 0.82 2.29
N PRO A 54 12.81 1.57 3.10
CA PRO A 54 14.19 1.94 2.80
C PRO A 54 15.21 0.78 2.87
N ASP A 55 14.73 -0.46 2.94
CA ASP A 55 15.54 -1.69 2.98
C ASP A 55 15.11 -2.61 1.82
N ASP A 56 15.42 -2.20 0.59
CA ASP A 56 15.70 -3.16 -0.47
C ASP A 56 16.88 -2.59 -1.27
N ASP A 57 18.03 -3.25 -1.11
CA ASP A 57 19.35 -3.01 -1.71
C ASP A 57 19.36 -3.08 -3.25
N ARG A 58 18.24 -2.78 -3.92
CA ARG A 58 18.16 -2.70 -5.37
C ARG A 58 18.76 -1.38 -5.83
N LYS A 59 20.03 -1.49 -6.23
CA LYS A 59 20.70 -0.61 -7.19
C LYS A 59 19.78 -0.29 -8.37
N THR A 60 18.95 0.74 -8.26
CA THR A 60 18.39 1.40 -9.43
C THR A 60 19.46 2.37 -9.89
N THR A 61 20.30 1.93 -10.82
CA THR A 61 21.06 2.83 -11.68
C THR A 61 20.07 3.54 -12.58
N TYR A 62 19.46 4.62 -12.07
CA TYR A 62 18.73 5.54 -12.92
C TYR A 62 19.75 6.47 -13.59
N ASN A 63 20.01 6.21 -14.88
CA ASN A 63 20.78 7.10 -15.74
C ASN A 63 20.02 8.43 -15.88
N ARG A 64 20.35 9.38 -15.02
CA ARG A 64 19.94 10.78 -15.17
C ARG A 64 20.71 11.38 -16.35
N THR A 65 20.12 11.30 -17.55
CA THR A 65 20.55 12.12 -18.69
C THR A 65 20.27 13.57 -18.34
N SER A 66 21.35 14.34 -18.20
CA SER A 66 21.36 15.79 -17.99
C SER A 66 20.60 16.53 -19.09
N LEU A 67 19.88 17.58 -18.68
CA LEU A 67 19.48 18.69 -19.53
C LEU A 67 19.72 19.99 -18.76
#